data_AF-A0A9C7UYZ1-F1
#
_entry.id   AF-A0A9C7UYZ1-F1
#
_cell.length_a   1.000
_cell.length_b   1.000
_cell.length_c   1.000
_cell.angle_alpha   90.00
_cell.angle_beta   90.00
_cell.angle_gamma   90.00
#
_symmetry.space_group_name_H-M   'P 1'
#
loop_
_entity.id
_entity.type
_entity.pdbx_description
1 polymer ?
#
loop_
_entity_poly.entity_id
_entity_poly.type
_entity_poly.pdbx_seq_one_letter_code
_entity_poly.pdbx_strand_id
1 'polypeptide(L)'
;MITLSECGSIPEPDEMLRDGATWLWWLPWWGSFVYDTDDKWHAVLDDNGMPRPNPKYMDEAFMKRIFADPRVVTLEDLPWYDKQKKPLPYALHQRLRKKYGKETGI
;
A
#
# COMPACT_ATOMS: atom_id res chain seq x y z
N MET A 1 -4.94 -2.22 -17.09
CA MET A 1 -4.86 -1.98 -15.63
C MET A 1 -5.71 -0.78 -15.33
N ILE A 2 -6.48 -0.80 -14.25
CA ILE A 2 -7.33 0.31 -13.81
C ILE A 2 -7.04 0.57 -12.34
N THR A 3 -6.97 1.84 -11.95
CA THR A 3 -6.47 2.30 -10.63
C THR A 3 -7.41 3.34 -10.05
N LEU A 4 -7.58 3.35 -8.73
CA LEU A 4 -8.26 4.43 -8.02
C LEU A 4 -7.20 5.45 -7.59
N SER A 5 -6.78 6.31 -8.54
CA SER A 5 -5.54 7.07 -8.39
C SER A 5 -5.54 8.08 -7.25
N GLU A 6 -6.73 8.53 -6.83
CA GLU A 6 -6.98 9.32 -5.63
C GLU A 6 -8.33 8.90 -5.05
N CYS A 7 -8.45 8.82 -3.73
CA CYS A 7 -9.72 8.58 -3.07
C CYS A 7 -9.84 9.33 -1.73
N GLY A 8 -11.08 9.55 -1.29
CA GLY A 8 -11.33 10.10 0.04
C GLY A 8 -11.23 9.06 1.16
N SER A 9 -11.63 7.82 0.85
CA SER A 9 -11.58 6.68 1.78
C SER A 9 -10.94 5.49 1.09
N ILE A 10 -10.24 4.66 1.86
CA ILE A 10 -9.66 3.41 1.36
C ILE A 10 -10.81 2.46 1.00
N PRO A 11 -10.82 1.86 -0.21
CA PRO A 11 -11.84 0.90 -0.59
C PRO A 11 -11.71 -0.40 0.21
N GLU A 12 -12.83 -0.92 0.67
CA GLU A 12 -12.92 -2.17 1.42
C GLU A 12 -12.72 -3.38 0.49
N PRO A 13 -11.78 -4.31 0.77
CA PRO A 13 -11.50 -5.47 -0.10
C PRO A 13 -12.72 -6.36 -0.38
N ASP A 14 -13.63 -6.52 0.59
CA ASP A 14 -14.86 -7.29 0.40
C ASP A 14 -15.86 -6.61 -0.53
N GLU A 15 -16.00 -5.29 -0.42
CA GLU A 15 -16.87 -4.51 -1.32
C GLU A 15 -16.27 -4.46 -2.74
N MET A 16 -14.96 -4.26 -2.84
CA MET A 16 -14.23 -4.34 -4.12
C MET A 16 -14.49 -5.67 -4.83
N LEU A 17 -14.42 -6.78 -4.10
CA LEU A 17 -14.64 -8.11 -4.66
C LEU A 17 -16.10 -8.32 -5.05
N ARG A 18 -17.05 -7.93 -4.18
CA ARG A 18 -18.50 -8.03 -4.43
C ARG A 18 -18.90 -7.25 -5.68
N ASP A 19 -18.35 -6.06 -5.85
CA ASP A 19 -18.75 -5.12 -6.90
C ASP A 19 -17.89 -5.26 -8.17
N GLY A 20 -16.91 -6.18 -8.18
CA GLY A 20 -16.00 -6.39 -9.30
C GLY A 20 -15.00 -5.26 -9.53
N ALA A 21 -14.84 -4.36 -8.56
CA ALA A 21 -13.98 -3.19 -8.59
C ALA A 21 -12.56 -3.50 -8.08
N THR A 22 -11.84 -4.37 -8.79
CA THR A 22 -10.48 -4.79 -8.42
C THR A 22 -9.42 -3.79 -8.88
N TRP A 23 -9.32 -2.65 -8.17
CA TRP A 23 -8.30 -1.64 -8.44
C TRP A 23 -6.88 -2.20 -8.30
N LEU A 24 -5.99 -1.85 -9.22
CA LEU A 24 -4.58 -2.24 -9.13
C LEU A 24 -3.88 -1.61 -7.91
N TRP A 25 -4.22 -0.37 -7.59
CA TRP A 25 -3.80 0.35 -6.39
C TRP A 25 -4.80 1.47 -6.09
N TRP A 26 -4.76 1.96 -4.86
CA TRP A 26 -5.49 3.13 -4.37
C TRP A 26 -4.57 4.03 -3.56
N LEU A 27 -4.89 5.32 -3.51
CA LEU A 27 -4.15 6.30 -2.72
C LEU A 27 -5.14 7.30 -2.10
N PRO A 28 -5.37 7.23 -0.78
CA PRO A 28 -6.11 8.28 -0.10
C PRO A 28 -5.41 9.62 -0.31
N TRP A 29 -6.19 10.67 -0.57
CA TRP A 29 -5.63 12.01 -0.67
C TRP A 29 -4.92 12.41 0.63
N TRP A 30 -3.98 13.34 0.56
CA TRP A 30 -3.21 13.75 1.73
C TRP A 30 -4.04 14.62 2.67
N GLY A 31 -3.49 14.90 3.87
CA GLY A 31 -4.10 15.81 4.82
C GLY A 31 -5.23 15.17 5.60
N SER A 32 -6.35 15.89 5.69
CA SER A 32 -7.52 15.47 6.48
C SER A 32 -8.18 14.19 6.00
N PHE A 33 -7.87 13.69 4.80
CA PHE A 33 -8.33 12.38 4.32
C PHE A 33 -7.57 11.20 4.94
N VAL A 34 -6.42 11.44 5.59
CA VAL A 34 -5.60 10.41 6.23
C VAL A 34 -5.51 10.64 7.73
N TYR A 35 -5.15 11.84 8.16
CA TYR A 35 -4.93 12.17 9.57
C TYR A 35 -5.83 13.31 10.05
N ASP A 36 -6.13 13.30 11.34
CA ASP A 36 -6.94 14.33 11.95
C ASP A 36 -6.19 15.67 12.03
N THR A 37 -6.92 16.78 11.98
CA THR A 37 -6.34 18.12 11.94
C THR A 37 -6.97 19.05 12.96
N ASP A 38 -6.17 19.91 13.59
CA ASP A 38 -6.66 20.97 14.46
C ASP A 38 -7.33 22.13 13.67
N ASP A 39 -7.86 23.13 14.38
CA ASP A 39 -8.50 24.30 13.78
C ASP A 39 -7.56 25.14 12.87
N LYS A 40 -6.25 24.86 12.90
CA LYS A 40 -5.21 25.51 12.08
C LYS A 40 -4.70 24.61 10.96
N TRP A 41 -5.35 23.47 10.71
CA TRP A 41 -4.98 22.49 9.69
C TRP A 41 -3.65 21.77 9.96
N HIS A 42 -3.18 21.74 11.21
CA HIS A 42 -2.03 20.95 11.59
C HIS A 42 -2.44 19.54 12.00
N ALA A 43 -1.60 18.55 11.73
CA ALA A 43 -1.85 17.17 12.15
C ALA A 43 -1.97 17.06 13.68
N VAL A 44 -3.04 16.43 14.15
CA VAL A 44 -3.17 16.04 15.55
C VAL A 44 -2.31 14.79 15.77
N LEU A 45 -1.38 14.86 16.72
CA LEU A 45 -0.47 13.76 17.02
C LEU A 45 -0.99 12.89 18.17
N ASP A 46 -0.67 11.60 18.13
CA ASP A 46 -0.87 10.65 19.21
C ASP A 46 0.25 10.74 20.28
N ASP A 47 0.17 9.90 21.31
CA ASP A 47 1.14 9.85 22.40
C ASP A 47 2.57 9.49 21.95
N ASN A 48 2.73 8.93 20.75
CA ASN A 48 4.02 8.60 20.14
C ASN A 48 4.54 9.71 19.21
N GLY A 49 3.82 10.83 19.10
CA GLY A 49 4.15 11.92 18.19
C GLY A 49 3.82 11.62 16.72
N MET A 50 2.98 10.62 16.44
CA MET A 50 2.56 10.26 15.09
C MET A 50 1.20 10.85 14.75
N PRO A 51 0.93 11.27 13.51
CA PRO A 51 -0.39 11.75 13.11
C PRO A 51 -1.49 10.71 13.38
N ARG A 52 -2.50 11.08 14.18
CA ARG A 52 -3.66 10.24 14.45
C ARG A 52 -4.52 10.11 13.18
N PRO A 53 -5.05 8.93 12.83
CA PRO A 53 -5.98 8.77 11.71
C PRO A 53 -7.22 9.67 11.85
N ASN A 54 -7.76 10.18 10.74
CA ASN A 54 -9.00 10.97 10.78
C ASN A 54 -10.23 10.07 10.88
N PRO A 55 -10.95 10.03 12.03
CA PRO A 55 -12.10 9.14 12.24
C PRO A 55 -13.27 9.38 11.28
N LYS A 56 -13.29 10.51 10.56
CA LYS A 56 -14.27 10.75 9.49
C LYS A 56 -14.11 9.78 8.32
N TYR A 57 -12.89 9.35 8.01
CA TYR A 57 -12.58 8.53 6.83
C TYR A 57 -12.03 7.15 7.20
N MET A 58 -11.33 7.04 8.33
CA MET A 58 -10.70 5.81 8.80
C MET A 58 -10.37 5.91 10.29
N ASP A 59 -10.38 4.78 10.98
CA ASP A 59 -9.86 4.67 12.34
C ASP A 59 -8.75 3.61 12.42
N GLU A 60 -8.12 3.48 13.58
CA GLU A 60 -7.02 2.53 13.78
C GLU A 60 -7.48 1.07 13.59
N ALA A 61 -8.72 0.73 13.96
CA ALA A 61 -9.26 -0.62 13.83
C ALA A 61 -9.51 -0.98 12.36
N PHE A 62 -10.08 -0.05 11.61
CA PHE A 62 -10.23 -0.12 10.16
C PHE A 62 -8.88 -0.30 9.48
N MET A 63 -7.90 0.55 9.80
CA MET A 63 -6.57 0.48 9.19
C MET A 63 -5.90 -0.88 9.46
N LYS A 64 -5.91 -1.35 10.71
CA LYS A 64 -5.39 -2.68 11.07
C LYS A 64 -6.08 -3.80 10.30
N ARG A 65 -7.41 -3.73 10.16
CA ARG A 65 -8.19 -4.72 9.42
C ARG A 65 -7.85 -4.73 7.92
N ILE A 66 -7.83 -3.56 7.27
CA ILE A 66 -7.53 -3.43 5.84
C ILE A 66 -6.11 -3.91 5.54
N PHE A 67 -5.11 -3.41 6.27
CA PHE A 67 -3.70 -3.74 5.99
C PHE A 67 -3.31 -5.17 6.41
N ALA A 68 -4.15 -5.86 7.18
CA ALA A 68 -3.99 -7.28 7.49
C ALA A 68 -4.69 -8.19 6.46
N ASP A 69 -5.50 -7.65 5.54
CA ASP A 69 -6.21 -8.45 4.55
C ASP A 69 -5.22 -9.05 3.52
N PRO A 70 -5.27 -10.37 3.26
CA PRO A 70 -4.31 -11.03 2.36
C PRO A 70 -4.40 -10.57 0.89
N ARG A 71 -5.46 -9.86 0.49
CA ARG A 71 -5.60 -9.26 -0.84
C ARG A 71 -4.90 -7.91 -0.95
N VAL A 72 -4.57 -7.27 0.18
CA VAL A 72 -3.92 -5.96 0.23
C VAL A 72 -2.41 -6.16 0.24
N VAL A 73 -1.73 -5.63 -0.77
CA VAL A 73 -0.26 -5.69 -0.88
C VAL A 73 0.34 -4.51 -0.13
N THR A 74 1.14 -4.79 0.90
CA THR A 74 1.85 -3.77 1.69
C THR A 74 3.31 -3.62 1.24
N LEU A 75 4.05 -2.69 1.85
CA LEU A 75 5.47 -2.51 1.57
C LEU A 75 6.28 -3.80 1.81
N GLU A 76 5.97 -4.52 2.89
CA GLU A 76 6.63 -5.78 3.24
C GLU A 76 6.35 -6.90 2.23
N ASP A 77 5.31 -6.75 1.43
CA ASP A 77 4.93 -7.73 0.43
C ASP A 77 5.66 -7.58 -0.89
N LEU A 78 6.36 -6.47 -1.10
CA LEU A 78 7.03 -6.19 -2.35
C LEU A 78 8.30 -7.04 -2.50
N PRO A 79 8.53 -7.66 -3.67
CA PRO A 79 9.63 -8.60 -3.88
C PRO A 79 11.02 -7.96 -3.78
N TRP A 80 11.10 -6.62 -3.86
CA TRP A 80 12.34 -5.88 -3.69
C TRP A 80 12.58 -5.39 -2.26
N TYR A 81 11.56 -5.39 -1.40
CA TYR A 81 11.68 -4.91 -0.02
C TYR A 81 12.43 -5.93 0.84
N ASP A 82 12.00 -7.19 0.78
CA ASP A 82 12.73 -8.32 1.34
C ASP A 82 12.97 -9.38 0.24
N LYS A 83 14.11 -9.22 -0.44
CA LYS A 83 14.53 -10.10 -1.54
C LYS A 83 14.80 -11.54 -1.09
N GLN A 84 15.07 -11.76 0.19
CA GLN A 84 15.33 -13.10 0.73
C GLN A 84 14.01 -13.82 0.99
N LYS A 85 13.03 -13.12 1.58
CA LYS A 85 11.71 -13.66 1.89
C LYS A 85 10.83 -13.84 0.65
N LYS A 86 11.01 -13.01 -0.38
CA LYS A 86 10.24 -13.07 -1.64
C LYS A 86 11.17 -13.11 -2.86
N PRO A 87 11.83 -14.25 -3.14
CA PRO A 87 12.71 -14.38 -4.29
C PRO A 87 11.92 -14.16 -5.59
N LEU A 88 12.58 -13.55 -6.58
CA LEU A 88 11.96 -13.37 -7.88
C LEU A 88 11.60 -14.73 -8.48
N PRO A 89 10.50 -14.83 -9.25
CA PRO A 89 10.21 -16.06 -9.98
C PRO A 89 11.38 -16.47 -10.87
N TYR A 90 11.64 -17.78 -10.96
CA TYR A 90 12.76 -18.33 -11.74
C TYR A 90 12.80 -17.80 -13.18
N ALA A 91 11.64 -17.67 -13.82
CA ALA A 91 11.53 -17.10 -15.17
C ALA A 91 12.04 -15.65 -15.27
N LEU A 92 11.84 -14.85 -14.22
CA LEU A 92 12.35 -13.48 -14.17
C LEU A 92 13.86 -13.46 -13.96
N HIS A 93 14.39 -14.34 -13.08
CA HIS A 93 15.83 -14.52 -12.90
C HIS A 93 16.53 -14.86 -14.22
N GLN A 94 15.96 -15.78 -15.01
CA GLN A 94 16.52 -16.14 -16.32
C GLN A 94 16.54 -14.97 -17.31
N ARG A 95 15.47 -14.18 -17.35
CA ARG A 95 15.40 -12.97 -18.20
C ARG A 95 16.41 -11.91 -17.79
N LEU A 96 16.52 -11.64 -16.48
CA LEU A 96 17.48 -10.67 -15.94
C LEU A 96 18.93 -11.12 -16.21
N ARG A 97 19.24 -12.40 -15.98
CA ARG A 97 20.56 -12.97 -16.30
C ARG A 97 20.86 -12.90 -17.79
N LYS A 98 19.89 -13.14 -18.68
CA LYS A 98 20.08 -12.98 -20.13
C LYS A 98 20.31 -11.52 -20.54
N LYS A 99 19.64 -10.57 -19.88
CA LYS A 99 19.69 -9.14 -20.20
C LYS A 99 20.94 -8.44 -19.65
N TYR A 100 21.39 -8.82 -18.46
CA TYR A 100 22.47 -8.14 -17.73
C TYR A 100 23.70 -9.04 -17.43
N GLY A 101 23.61 -10.35 -17.60
CA GLY A 101 24.68 -11.31 -17.30
C GLY A 101 25.72 -11.48 -18.41
N LYS A 102 25.87 -10.51 -19.33
CA LYS A 102 26.95 -10.50 -20.34
C LYS A 102 28.20 -9.72 -19.90
N GLU A 103 28.24 -9.13 -18.70
CA GLU A 103 29.37 -8.28 -18.27
C GLU A 103 30.31 -8.88 -17.21
N THR A 104 30.14 -10.13 -16.79
CA THR A 104 31.16 -10.81 -15.98
C THR A 104 31.61 -12.06 -16.70
N GLY A 105 32.52 -11.87 -17.66
CA GLY A 105 33.32 -12.92 -18.25
C GLY A 105 34.23 -13.53 -17.19
N ILE A 106 33.85 -14.71 -16.72
CA ILE A 106 34.78 -15.82 -16.56
C ILE A 106 34.53 -16.72 -17.77
#